data_AF-A0AAW4SJ64-F1
#
_entry.id   AF-A0AAW4SJ64-F1
#
_cell.length_a   1.000
_cell.length_b   1.000
_cell.length_c   1.000
_cell.angle_alpha   90.00
_cell.angle_beta   90.00
_cell.angle_gamma   90.00
#
_symmetry.space_group_name_H-M   'P 1'
#
loop_
_entity.id
_entity.type
_entity.pdbx_description
1 polymer ?
#
loop_
_entity_poly.entity_id
_entity_poly.type
_entity_poly.pdbx_seq_one_letter_code
_entity_poly.pdbx_strand_id
1 'polypeptide(L)'
;MPTVLGQKTKWNVYHYTDLNALINILASDKILLRATNISYLNDPHELIEGISTINEVQKKHIEPGAFRNYYITSFSSCQDNLNMWGMYAANGNGCALAFDYDELSKGYEILIKCTYGKDEAKQSFNNFYNLTQTGVFTSFLGAKLSKEDEEANRNALAANSILTTCLGAKNEAYRYESETRGIVYCDNPKLIHFRTRNNYIIPYIEVSLPKNALREIVIGPTDNTYLKELSIYQFLQIKGYNLDNVKIVKSNIPYRG
;
A
#
# COMPACT_ATOMS: atom_id res chain seq x y z
N MET A 1 15.52 -3.92 13.25
CA MET A 1 14.78 -5.05 13.85
C MET A 1 15.75 -6.21 14.07
N PRO A 2 15.70 -6.94 15.19
CA PRO A 2 16.54 -8.10 15.39
C PRO A 2 16.20 -9.16 14.35
N THR A 3 17.15 -9.46 13.48
CA THR A 3 17.08 -10.52 12.48
C THR A 3 17.13 -11.87 13.19
N VAL A 4 15.97 -12.49 13.39
CA VAL A 4 15.91 -13.90 13.75
C VAL A 4 16.48 -14.68 12.55
N LEU A 5 17.61 -15.38 12.75
CA LEU A 5 18.25 -16.32 11.80
C LEU A 5 19.10 -15.77 10.64
N GLY A 6 19.54 -14.50 10.64
CA GLY A 6 20.48 -14.01 9.61
C GLY A 6 19.95 -14.05 8.16
N GLN A 7 18.66 -14.35 7.97
CA GLN A 7 18.00 -14.20 6.69
C GLN A 7 17.69 -12.72 6.47
N LYS A 8 18.39 -12.08 5.52
CA LYS A 8 17.87 -10.88 4.86
C LYS A 8 16.67 -11.32 4.04
N THR A 9 15.49 -11.36 4.63
CA THR A 9 14.26 -11.44 3.84
C THR A 9 14.07 -10.07 3.19
N LYS A 10 14.50 -9.95 1.92
CA LYS A 10 14.13 -8.78 1.11
C LYS A 10 12.70 -8.99 0.64
N TRP A 11 11.75 -8.49 1.42
CA TRP A 11 10.36 -8.45 1.02
C TRP A 11 10.20 -7.34 -0.01
N ASN A 12 9.81 -7.71 -1.23
CA ASN A 12 9.41 -6.74 -2.24
C ASN A 12 7.88 -6.65 -2.29
N VAL A 13 7.37 -5.45 -2.52
CA VAL A 13 5.97 -5.21 -2.88
C VAL A 13 5.89 -4.45 -4.19
N TYR A 14 4.85 -4.72 -4.96
CA TYR A 14 4.75 -4.33 -6.36
C TYR A 14 3.67 -3.27 -6.55
N HIS A 15 3.98 -2.23 -7.31
CA HIS A 15 3.02 -1.25 -7.79
C HIS A 15 2.83 -1.42 -9.31
N TYR A 16 1.67 -1.94 -9.72
CA TYR A 16 1.32 -2.09 -11.13
C TYR A 16 0.91 -0.75 -11.71
N THR A 17 1.44 -0.43 -12.88
CA THR A 17 1.23 0.88 -13.49
C THR A 17 1.50 0.87 -14.99
N ASP A 18 1.04 1.90 -15.69
CA ASP A 18 1.38 2.13 -17.09
C ASP A 18 2.72 2.88 -17.24
N LEU A 19 3.27 2.90 -18.46
CA LEU A 19 4.58 3.52 -18.71
C LEU A 19 4.57 5.05 -18.58
N ASN A 20 3.44 5.72 -18.79
CA ASN A 20 3.34 7.16 -18.59
C ASN A 20 3.39 7.49 -17.09
N ALA A 21 2.70 6.70 -16.27
CA ALA A 21 2.77 6.80 -14.83
C ALA A 21 4.18 6.47 -14.31
N LEU A 22 4.86 5.43 -14.84
CA LEU A 22 6.26 5.14 -14.51
C LEU A 22 7.16 6.38 -14.69
N ILE A 23 7.03 7.10 -15.81
CA ILE A 23 7.85 8.30 -16.10
C ILE A 23 7.66 9.38 -15.03
N ASN A 24 6.43 9.53 -14.53
CA ASN A 24 6.11 10.49 -13.48
C ASN A 24 6.55 10.02 -12.08
N ILE A 25 6.45 8.71 -11.82
CA ILE A 25 6.84 8.10 -10.54
C ILE A 25 8.36 8.14 -10.36
N LEU A 26 9.12 7.84 -11.42
CA LEU A 26 10.57 7.72 -11.37
C LEU A 26 11.25 9.03 -11.80
N ALA A 27 11.18 10.04 -10.93
CA ALA A 27 11.78 11.34 -11.16
C ALA A 27 13.33 11.32 -11.01
N SER A 28 13.97 12.42 -11.42
CA SER A 28 15.45 12.50 -11.49
C SER A 28 16.13 12.57 -10.12
N ASP A 29 15.42 12.95 -9.07
CA ASP A 29 15.93 13.14 -7.71
C ASP A 29 15.39 12.08 -6.73
N LYS A 30 14.12 11.72 -6.88
CA LYS A 30 13.39 10.82 -5.97
C LYS A 30 12.31 10.03 -6.70
N ILE A 31 11.73 9.07 -6.00
CA ILE A 31 10.51 8.38 -6.43
C ILE A 31 9.31 9.14 -5.83
N LEU A 32 8.29 9.41 -6.65
CA LEU A 32 7.07 10.11 -6.26
C LEU A 32 5.85 9.22 -6.51
N LEU A 33 5.30 8.65 -5.44
CA LEU A 33 4.06 7.88 -5.51
C LEU A 33 2.88 8.77 -5.16
N ARG A 34 1.74 8.53 -5.80
CA ARG A 34 0.49 9.23 -5.47
C ARG A 34 -0.29 8.41 -4.46
N ALA A 35 -0.53 8.97 -3.29
CA ALA A 35 -1.51 8.45 -2.35
C ALA A 35 -2.84 9.16 -2.62
N THR A 36 -3.85 8.42 -3.07
CA THR A 36 -5.19 8.94 -3.39
C THR A 36 -6.06 8.93 -2.15
N ASN A 37 -6.90 9.96 -1.98
CA ASN A 37 -7.83 10.02 -0.86
C ASN A 37 -8.76 8.79 -0.82
N ILE A 38 -8.96 8.20 0.37
CA ILE A 38 -9.75 6.98 0.57
C ILE A 38 -11.18 7.07 0.03
N SER A 39 -11.80 8.26 0.02
CA SER A 39 -13.17 8.42 -0.49
C SER A 39 -13.28 8.25 -2.01
N TYR A 40 -12.15 8.14 -2.73
CA TYR A 40 -12.07 8.06 -4.18
C TYR A 40 -11.37 6.78 -4.67
N LEU A 41 -11.32 5.73 -3.83
CA LEU A 41 -10.91 4.40 -4.26
C LEU A 41 -11.78 3.90 -5.43
N ASN A 42 -11.27 2.89 -6.15
CA ASN A 42 -12.00 2.31 -7.28
C ASN A 42 -13.31 1.66 -6.84
N ASP A 43 -13.34 1.09 -5.64
CA ASP A 43 -14.56 0.62 -5.00
C ASP A 43 -14.84 1.42 -3.72
N PRO A 44 -15.83 2.33 -3.74
CA PRO A 44 -16.17 3.13 -2.55
C PRO A 44 -16.80 2.29 -1.43
N HIS A 45 -17.25 1.05 -1.70
CA HIS A 45 -17.85 0.19 -0.68
C HIS A 45 -16.82 -0.41 0.27
N GLU A 46 -15.55 -0.49 -0.11
CA GLU A 46 -14.49 -1.08 0.72
C GLU A 46 -14.40 -0.40 2.11
N LEU A 47 -14.38 0.94 2.14
CA LEU A 47 -14.39 1.70 3.39
C LEU A 47 -15.68 1.48 4.19
N ILE A 48 -16.82 1.45 3.49
CA ILE A 48 -18.14 1.27 4.11
C ILE A 48 -18.26 -0.12 4.76
N GLU A 49 -17.73 -1.16 4.12
CA GLU A 49 -17.71 -2.52 4.65
C GLU A 49 -16.86 -2.61 5.92
N GLY A 50 -15.68 -1.99 5.92
CA GLY A 50 -14.83 -1.90 7.11
C GLY A 50 -15.52 -1.18 8.28
N ILE A 51 -16.12 -0.03 8.01
CA ILE A 51 -16.89 0.75 9.01
C ILE A 51 -18.07 -0.06 9.54
N SER A 52 -18.85 -0.68 8.66
CA SER A 52 -20.00 -1.51 9.02
C SER A 52 -19.60 -2.67 9.93
N THR A 53 -18.47 -3.31 9.61
CA THR A 53 -17.90 -4.39 10.43
C THR A 53 -17.57 -3.92 11.84
N ILE A 54 -16.88 -2.78 11.97
CA ILE A 54 -16.53 -2.23 13.28
C ILE A 54 -17.77 -1.78 14.05
N ASN A 55 -18.70 -1.09 13.40
CA ASN A 55 -19.94 -0.62 14.05
C ASN A 55 -20.75 -1.79 14.61
N GLU A 56 -20.83 -2.91 13.88
CA GLU A 56 -21.50 -4.12 14.35
C GLU A 56 -20.81 -4.74 15.59
N VAL A 57 -19.49 -4.90 15.52
CA VAL A 57 -18.68 -5.60 16.54
C VAL A 57 -18.55 -4.78 17.81
N GLN A 58 -18.27 -3.49 17.67
CA GLN A 58 -17.97 -2.59 18.79
C GLN A 58 -19.20 -1.80 19.27
N LYS A 59 -20.37 -1.96 18.63
CA LYS A 59 -21.59 -1.18 18.90
C LYS A 59 -21.32 0.33 18.87
N LYS A 60 -20.52 0.75 17.88
CA LYS A 60 -20.16 2.16 17.62
C LYS A 60 -20.94 2.71 16.43
N HIS A 61 -20.86 4.03 16.27
CA HIS A 61 -21.45 4.75 15.14
C HIS A 61 -20.36 5.61 14.47
N ILE A 62 -19.48 4.95 13.74
CA ILE A 62 -18.42 5.60 12.96
C ILE A 62 -18.98 6.01 11.61
N GLU A 63 -18.75 7.26 11.24
CA GLU A 63 -19.15 7.82 9.95
C GLU A 63 -17.99 7.80 8.94
N PRO A 64 -18.24 7.61 7.64
CA PRO A 64 -17.20 7.64 6.60
C PRO A 64 -16.37 8.93 6.59
N GLY A 65 -16.99 10.06 6.96
CA GLY A 65 -16.32 11.36 7.06
C GLY A 65 -15.14 11.38 8.05
N ALA A 66 -15.08 10.46 9.01
CA ALA A 66 -13.95 10.32 9.92
C ALA A 66 -12.64 9.95 9.20
N PHE A 67 -12.73 9.39 7.99
CA PHE A 67 -11.57 8.94 7.21
C PHE A 67 -11.18 9.89 6.08
N ARG A 68 -11.85 11.04 5.93
CA ARG A 68 -11.68 11.96 4.78
C ARG A 68 -10.26 12.53 4.58
N ASN A 69 -9.39 12.43 5.59
CA ASN A 69 -8.01 12.94 5.54
C ASN A 69 -6.98 11.81 5.36
N TYR A 70 -7.40 10.57 5.09
CA TYR A 70 -6.48 9.47 4.79
C TYR A 70 -6.29 9.28 3.29
N TYR A 71 -5.04 9.05 2.91
CA TYR A 71 -4.60 8.86 1.53
C TYR A 71 -3.88 7.53 1.41
N ILE A 72 -4.15 6.80 0.32
CA ILE A 72 -3.70 5.43 0.11
C ILE A 72 -2.92 5.31 -1.19
N THR A 73 -1.77 4.64 -1.11
CA THR A 73 -1.10 4.02 -2.26
C THR A 73 -1.29 2.51 -2.18
N SER A 74 -1.74 1.90 -3.28
CA SER A 74 -1.94 0.46 -3.38
C SER A 74 -0.69 -0.25 -3.89
N PHE A 75 -0.31 -1.33 -3.22
CA PHE A 75 0.74 -2.26 -3.60
C PHE A 75 0.19 -3.69 -3.58
N SER A 76 0.90 -4.62 -4.20
CA SER A 76 0.55 -6.04 -4.24
C SER A 76 1.76 -6.88 -3.86
N SER A 77 1.55 -8.03 -3.22
CA SER A 77 2.61 -9.04 -3.08
C SER A 77 2.79 -9.90 -4.34
N CYS A 78 1.93 -9.77 -5.35
CA CYS A 78 2.01 -10.52 -6.59
C CYS A 78 2.99 -9.86 -7.57
N GLN A 79 4.06 -10.54 -7.94
CA GLN A 79 5.03 -10.05 -8.94
C GLN A 79 4.49 -10.13 -10.37
N ASP A 80 3.76 -11.21 -10.70
CA ASP A 80 3.34 -11.52 -12.07
C ASP A 80 1.94 -12.17 -12.03
N ASN A 81 0.91 -11.36 -12.22
CA ASN A 81 -0.49 -11.80 -12.11
C ASN A 81 -1.35 -11.26 -13.26
N LEU A 82 -2.10 -12.15 -13.93
CA LEU A 82 -2.89 -11.82 -15.12
C LEU A 82 -3.95 -10.74 -14.86
N ASN A 83 -4.67 -10.82 -13.74
CA ASN A 83 -5.70 -9.84 -13.41
C ASN A 83 -5.08 -8.47 -13.10
N MET A 84 -3.94 -8.45 -12.41
CA MET A 84 -3.20 -7.22 -12.13
C MET A 84 -2.68 -6.56 -13.41
N TRP A 85 -2.16 -7.34 -14.35
CA TRP A 85 -1.76 -6.84 -15.67
C TRP A 85 -2.94 -6.22 -16.43
N GLY A 86 -4.07 -6.93 -16.45
CA GLY A 86 -5.32 -6.52 -17.07
C GLY A 86 -5.82 -5.17 -16.55
N MET A 87 -5.95 -5.08 -15.22
CA MET A 87 -6.61 -3.95 -14.56
C MET A 87 -5.72 -2.73 -14.37
N TYR A 88 -4.45 -2.92 -14.02
CA TYR A 88 -3.61 -1.85 -13.45
C TYR A 88 -2.36 -1.51 -14.26
N ALA A 89 -2.01 -2.33 -15.26
CA ALA A 89 -0.80 -2.14 -16.07
C ALA A 89 -1.12 -2.19 -17.56
N ALA A 90 -2.12 -1.38 -17.97
CA ALA A 90 -2.50 -1.16 -19.36
C ALA A 90 -2.70 -2.47 -20.16
N ASN A 91 -3.45 -3.41 -19.59
CA ASN A 91 -3.71 -4.72 -20.17
C ASN A 91 -2.42 -5.48 -20.56
N GLY A 92 -1.46 -5.52 -19.66
CA GLY A 92 -0.14 -6.15 -19.86
C GLY A 92 0.88 -5.29 -20.61
N ASN A 93 0.50 -4.14 -21.16
CA ASN A 93 1.46 -3.27 -21.85
C ASN A 93 2.31 -2.39 -20.92
N GLY A 94 1.92 -2.27 -19.65
CA GLY A 94 2.64 -1.53 -18.62
C GLY A 94 3.70 -2.36 -17.92
N CYS A 95 3.88 -2.08 -16.63
CA CYS A 95 4.91 -2.69 -15.79
C CYS A 95 4.47 -2.78 -14.32
N ALA A 96 5.23 -3.52 -13.52
CA ALA A 96 5.13 -3.50 -12.07
C ALA A 96 6.47 -3.02 -11.47
N LEU A 97 6.41 -2.02 -10.60
CA LEU A 97 7.55 -1.49 -9.88
C LEU A 97 7.69 -2.22 -8.55
N ALA A 98 8.78 -2.94 -8.33
CA ALA A 98 9.07 -3.61 -7.07
C ALA A 98 9.86 -2.70 -6.14
N PHE A 99 9.32 -2.47 -4.95
CA PHE A 99 9.95 -1.69 -3.91
C PHE A 99 10.42 -2.57 -2.76
N ASP A 100 11.59 -2.25 -2.24
CA ASP A 100 12.10 -2.76 -0.98
C ASP A 100 11.15 -2.34 0.15
N TYR A 101 10.59 -3.31 0.87
CA TYR A 101 9.58 -3.02 1.88
C TYR A 101 10.09 -2.11 3.01
N ASP A 102 11.35 -2.29 3.44
CA ASP A 102 11.92 -1.49 4.52
C ASP A 102 12.11 -0.03 4.08
N GLU A 103 12.65 0.20 2.87
CA GLU A 103 12.75 1.56 2.32
C GLU A 103 11.38 2.18 2.03
N LEU A 104 10.43 1.38 1.53
CA LEU A 104 9.06 1.82 1.27
C LEU A 104 8.37 2.29 2.55
N SER A 105 8.52 1.53 3.65
CA SER A 105 7.87 1.80 4.92
C SER A 105 8.20 3.17 5.52
N LYS A 106 9.35 3.74 5.14
CA LYS A 106 9.77 5.07 5.60
C LYS A 106 8.92 6.21 5.01
N GLY A 107 8.19 5.96 3.93
CA GLY A 107 7.33 6.95 3.28
C GLY A 107 5.88 6.96 3.77
N TYR A 108 5.47 6.00 4.59
CA TYR A 108 4.09 5.82 5.02
C TYR A 108 3.99 5.77 6.54
N GLU A 109 2.88 6.30 7.09
CA GLU A 109 2.61 6.22 8.53
C GLU A 109 2.15 4.81 8.91
N ILE A 110 1.39 4.17 8.02
CA ILE A 110 0.88 2.82 8.22
C ILE A 110 1.02 2.02 6.93
N LEU A 111 1.55 0.80 7.02
CA LEU A 111 1.45 -0.22 5.99
C LEU A 111 0.54 -1.33 6.49
N ILE A 112 -0.54 -1.62 5.77
CA ILE A 112 -1.49 -2.67 6.15
C ILE A 112 -1.70 -3.64 5.00
N LYS A 113 -1.79 -4.94 5.32
CA LYS A 113 -2.31 -5.94 4.39
C LYS A 113 -3.84 -5.89 4.44
N CYS A 114 -4.47 -5.92 3.27
CA CYS A 114 -5.92 -5.94 3.21
C CYS A 114 -6.50 -7.25 3.74
N THR A 115 -7.64 -7.15 4.40
CA THR A 115 -8.48 -8.28 4.80
C THR A 115 -9.63 -8.41 3.83
N TYR A 116 -9.89 -9.63 3.38
CA TYR A 116 -10.84 -9.89 2.29
C TYR A 116 -12.14 -10.48 2.83
N GLY A 117 -13.23 -9.75 2.63
CA GLY A 117 -14.55 -10.09 3.12
C GLY A 117 -14.77 -9.76 4.60
N LYS A 118 -16.03 -9.50 4.93
CA LYS A 118 -16.50 -9.14 6.28
C LYS A 118 -16.06 -10.11 7.39
N ASP A 119 -16.12 -11.42 7.15
CA ASP A 119 -15.79 -12.42 8.17
C ASP A 119 -14.29 -12.40 8.52
N GLU A 120 -13.40 -12.28 7.53
CA GLU A 120 -11.96 -12.17 7.74
C GLU A 120 -11.61 -10.85 8.45
N ALA A 121 -12.23 -9.74 8.05
CA ALA A 121 -12.06 -8.45 8.70
C ALA A 121 -12.48 -8.50 10.19
N LYS A 122 -13.64 -9.10 10.48
CA LYS A 122 -14.16 -9.30 11.84
C LYS A 122 -13.25 -10.21 12.66
N GLN A 123 -12.79 -11.32 12.09
CA GLN A 123 -11.89 -12.24 12.76
C GLN A 123 -10.55 -11.57 13.09
N SER A 124 -9.96 -10.88 12.11
CA SER A 124 -8.68 -10.17 12.28
C SER A 124 -8.78 -9.08 13.34
N PHE A 125 -9.85 -8.30 13.32
CA PHE A 125 -10.13 -7.30 14.34
C PHE A 125 -10.27 -7.93 15.72
N ASN A 126 -11.10 -8.97 15.88
CA ASN A 126 -11.31 -9.62 17.18
C ASN A 126 -10.02 -10.24 17.73
N ASN A 127 -9.20 -10.87 16.89
CA ASN A 127 -7.94 -11.45 17.31
C ASN A 127 -7.03 -10.38 17.93
N PHE A 128 -6.85 -9.26 17.24
CA PHE A 128 -6.00 -8.17 17.74
C PHE A 128 -6.64 -7.45 18.93
N TYR A 129 -7.94 -7.16 18.87
CA TYR A 129 -8.67 -6.50 19.95
C TYR A 129 -8.62 -7.31 21.25
N ASN A 130 -8.87 -8.62 21.19
CA ASN A 130 -8.77 -9.50 22.36
C ASN A 130 -7.36 -9.50 22.96
N LEU A 131 -6.32 -9.48 22.13
CA LEU A 131 -4.94 -9.35 22.59
C LEU A 131 -4.69 -8.01 23.31
N THR A 132 -5.28 -6.90 22.84
CA THR A 132 -5.15 -5.59 23.53
C THR A 132 -5.87 -5.56 24.89
N GLN A 133 -7.00 -6.26 25.02
CA GLN A 133 -7.77 -6.33 26.27
C GLN A 133 -7.12 -7.27 27.30
N THR A 134 -6.62 -8.43 26.85
CA THR A 134 -6.08 -9.48 27.74
C THR A 134 -4.57 -9.43 27.91
N GLY A 135 -3.87 -8.70 27.03
CA GLY A 135 -2.42 -8.60 27.03
C GLY A 135 -1.86 -7.84 28.23
N VAL A 136 -0.64 -8.20 28.62
CA VAL A 136 0.16 -7.51 29.63
C VAL A 136 1.08 -6.51 28.93
N PHE A 137 0.95 -5.24 29.27
CA PHE A 137 1.81 -4.18 28.75
C PHE A 137 3.06 -4.11 29.61
N THR A 138 4.23 -4.28 28.99
CA THR A 138 5.52 -4.21 29.68
C THR A 138 6.42 -3.22 28.96
N SER A 139 7.23 -2.47 29.71
CA SER A 139 8.27 -1.62 29.15
C SER A 139 9.50 -2.48 28.83
N PHE A 140 10.14 -2.23 27.68
CA PHE A 140 11.29 -3.02 27.22
C PHE A 140 12.54 -2.86 28.10
N LEU A 141 12.62 -1.79 28.92
CA LEU A 141 13.80 -1.45 29.72
C LEU A 141 13.53 -1.13 31.21
N GLY A 142 12.33 -1.42 31.72
CA GLY A 142 12.07 -1.37 33.16
C GLY A 142 11.17 -0.22 33.64
N ALA A 143 10.67 -0.43 34.86
CA ALA A 143 9.48 0.12 35.50
C ALA A 143 8.16 -0.38 34.89
N LYS A 144 7.31 -0.92 35.78
CA LYS A 144 5.91 -1.23 35.47
C LYS A 144 5.23 0.08 35.07
N LEU A 145 4.49 0.07 33.96
CA LEU A 145 3.75 1.24 33.50
C LEU A 145 2.78 1.71 34.60
N SER A 146 2.53 3.02 34.65
CA SER A 146 1.43 3.52 35.48
C SER A 146 0.10 2.98 34.93
N LYS A 147 -0.93 2.89 35.78
CA LYS A 147 -2.26 2.45 35.31
C LYS A 147 -2.80 3.36 34.21
N GLU A 148 -2.52 4.66 34.31
CA GLU A 148 -2.94 5.66 33.32
C GLU A 148 -2.23 5.45 31.99
N ASP A 149 -0.92 5.19 32.00
CA ASP A 149 -0.16 4.88 30.77
C ASP A 149 -0.61 3.56 30.14
N GLU A 150 -0.89 2.53 30.96
CA GLU A 150 -1.43 1.26 30.46
C GLU A 150 -2.78 1.48 29.77
N GLU A 151 -3.68 2.27 30.37
CA GLU A 151 -4.99 2.57 29.80
C GLU A 151 -4.88 3.41 28.52
N ALA A 152 -4.03 4.44 28.50
CA ALA A 152 -3.78 5.25 27.31
C ALA A 152 -3.24 4.41 26.15
N ASN A 153 -2.29 3.51 26.41
CA ASN A 153 -1.75 2.60 25.41
C ASN A 153 -2.80 1.60 24.88
N ARG A 154 -3.63 1.05 25.77
CA ARG A 154 -4.75 0.18 25.35
C ARG A 154 -5.74 0.92 24.45
N ASN A 155 -6.10 2.14 24.82
CA ASN A 155 -7.01 2.98 24.03
C ASN A 155 -6.41 3.33 22.66
N ALA A 156 -5.12 3.68 22.61
CA ALA A 156 -4.42 3.94 21.34
C ALA A 156 -4.39 2.69 20.44
N LEU A 157 -4.10 1.51 20.98
CA LEU A 157 -4.11 0.26 20.21
C LEU A 157 -5.52 -0.11 19.73
N ALA A 158 -6.55 0.07 20.57
CA ALA A 158 -7.93 -0.15 20.16
C ALA A 158 -8.34 0.79 19.02
N ALA A 159 -7.95 2.08 19.10
CA ALA A 159 -8.18 3.04 18.04
C ALA A 159 -7.45 2.65 16.74
N ASN A 160 -6.19 2.24 16.82
CA ASN A 160 -5.40 1.77 15.68
C ASN A 160 -5.99 0.49 15.06
N SER A 161 -6.57 -0.39 15.88
CA SER A 161 -7.24 -1.61 15.40
C SER A 161 -8.46 -1.26 14.56
N ILE A 162 -9.29 -0.35 15.06
CA ILE A 162 -10.46 0.16 14.33
C ILE A 162 -10.02 0.82 13.02
N LEU A 163 -9.02 1.71 13.09
CA LEU A 163 -8.51 2.43 11.93
C LEU A 163 -7.99 1.47 10.86
N THR A 164 -7.14 0.51 11.23
CA THR A 164 -6.54 -0.42 10.28
C THR A 164 -7.55 -1.41 9.71
N THR A 165 -8.56 -1.86 10.49
CA THR A 165 -9.67 -2.66 9.94
C THR A 165 -10.49 -1.87 8.91
N CYS A 166 -10.84 -0.62 9.21
CA CYS A 166 -11.62 0.19 8.26
C CYS A 166 -10.85 0.50 6.97
N LEU A 167 -9.57 0.87 7.08
CA LEU A 167 -8.75 1.22 5.91
C LEU A 167 -8.25 -0.01 5.13
N GLY A 168 -8.24 -1.18 5.74
CA GLY A 168 -7.75 -2.44 5.17
C GLY A 168 -8.85 -3.36 4.62
N ALA A 169 -10.12 -3.06 4.88
CA ALA A 169 -11.22 -3.86 4.37
C ALA A 169 -11.25 -3.85 2.84
N LYS A 170 -11.52 -5.02 2.27
CA LYS A 170 -11.60 -5.24 0.83
C LYS A 170 -12.62 -6.32 0.50
N ASN A 171 -13.30 -6.17 -0.63
CA ASN A 171 -14.24 -7.20 -1.09
C ASN A 171 -13.51 -8.50 -1.47
N GLU A 172 -14.09 -9.63 -1.09
CA GLU A 172 -13.54 -10.98 -1.33
C GLU A 172 -13.17 -11.25 -2.79
N ALA A 173 -13.95 -10.73 -3.74
CA ALA A 173 -13.72 -10.91 -5.17
C ALA A 173 -12.33 -10.41 -5.64
N TYR A 174 -11.73 -9.47 -4.91
CA TYR A 174 -10.41 -8.89 -5.23
C TYR A 174 -9.26 -9.52 -4.45
N ARG A 175 -9.45 -10.68 -3.80
CA ARG A 175 -8.37 -11.40 -3.09
C ARG A 175 -7.13 -11.65 -3.95
N TYR A 176 -7.32 -11.84 -5.25
CA TYR A 176 -6.22 -12.03 -6.19
C TYR A 176 -5.23 -10.86 -6.22
N GLU A 177 -5.61 -9.66 -5.77
CA GLU A 177 -4.72 -8.50 -5.72
C GLU A 177 -3.65 -8.63 -4.64
N SER A 178 -3.90 -9.42 -3.58
CA SER A 178 -3.00 -9.54 -2.41
C SER A 178 -2.44 -8.18 -1.96
N GLU A 179 -3.36 -7.24 -1.76
CA GLU A 179 -3.12 -5.81 -1.63
C GLU A 179 -2.47 -5.49 -0.27
N THR A 180 -1.46 -4.64 -0.32
CA THR A 180 -0.90 -3.92 0.83
C THR A 180 -1.08 -2.43 0.58
N ARG A 181 -1.68 -1.71 1.52
CA ARG A 181 -1.92 -0.27 1.44
C ARG A 181 -0.89 0.49 2.25
N GLY A 182 -0.21 1.43 1.60
CA GLY A 182 0.54 2.48 2.27
C GLY A 182 -0.39 3.66 2.55
N ILE A 183 -0.54 4.03 3.81
CA ILE A 183 -1.47 5.05 4.30
C ILE A 183 -0.71 6.23 4.89
N VAL A 184 -1.20 7.43 4.59
CA VAL A 184 -0.77 8.69 5.19
C VAL A 184 -1.99 9.50 5.59
N TYR A 185 -1.98 10.07 6.79
CA TYR A 185 -2.91 11.11 7.20
C TYR A 185 -2.40 12.48 6.73
N CYS A 186 -3.27 13.28 6.10
CA CYS A 186 -2.94 14.65 5.74
C CYS A 186 -4.16 15.56 5.78
N ASP A 187 -4.13 16.58 6.64
CA ASP A 187 -5.13 17.65 6.72
C ASP A 187 -4.60 19.01 6.25
N ASN A 188 -3.30 19.11 5.92
CA ASN A 188 -2.66 20.33 5.45
C ASN A 188 -3.00 20.60 3.97
N PRO A 189 -3.78 21.66 3.64
CA PRO A 189 -4.19 21.94 2.27
C PRO A 189 -3.04 22.23 1.31
N LYS A 190 -1.87 22.65 1.80
CA LYS A 190 -0.70 22.97 0.97
C LYS A 190 -0.02 21.72 0.38
N LEU A 191 -0.27 20.55 0.98
CA LEU A 191 0.29 19.27 0.52
C LEU A 191 -0.72 18.48 -0.33
N ILE A 192 -1.96 18.96 -0.45
CA ILE A 192 -3.02 18.30 -1.19
C ILE A 192 -3.03 18.81 -2.63
N HIS A 193 -2.81 17.89 -3.55
CA HIS A 193 -2.90 18.10 -4.98
C HIS A 193 -4.21 17.53 -5.54
N PHE A 194 -4.54 17.90 -6.77
CA PHE A 194 -5.79 17.49 -7.42
C PHE A 194 -5.52 16.95 -8.83
N ARG A 195 -6.24 15.90 -9.19
CA ARG A 195 -6.28 15.35 -10.56
C ARG A 195 -7.71 15.11 -10.99
N THR A 196 -7.92 15.01 -12.30
CA THR A 196 -9.22 14.63 -12.86
C THR A 196 -9.24 13.14 -13.21
N ARG A 197 -10.39 12.48 -13.00
CA ARG A 197 -10.69 11.13 -13.50
C ARG A 197 -12.19 11.00 -13.66
N ASN A 198 -12.67 10.57 -14.82
CA ASN A 198 -14.11 10.36 -15.10
C ASN A 198 -15.00 11.55 -14.69
N ASN A 199 -14.57 12.79 -14.99
CA ASN A 199 -15.22 14.05 -14.59
C ASN A 199 -15.29 14.34 -13.07
N TYR A 200 -14.57 13.59 -12.24
CA TYR A 200 -14.38 13.90 -10.82
C TYR A 200 -13.05 14.63 -10.59
N ILE A 201 -13.05 15.55 -9.63
CA ILE A 201 -11.83 16.09 -9.03
C ILE A 201 -11.45 15.17 -7.87
N ILE A 202 -10.24 14.61 -7.93
CA ILE A 202 -9.74 13.64 -6.96
C ILE A 202 -8.55 14.24 -6.21
N PRO A 203 -8.63 14.38 -4.88
CA PRO A 203 -7.50 14.81 -4.06
C PRO A 203 -6.50 13.67 -3.90
N TYR A 204 -5.22 14.03 -3.96
CA TYR A 204 -4.10 13.12 -3.70
C TYR A 204 -2.95 13.88 -3.05
N ILE A 205 -2.06 13.15 -2.40
CA ILE A 205 -0.78 13.68 -1.92
C ILE A 205 0.38 12.93 -2.59
N GLU A 206 1.55 13.56 -2.62
CA GLU A 206 2.77 12.94 -3.15
C GLU A 206 3.61 12.37 -2.01
N VAL A 207 3.85 11.06 -2.07
CA VAL A 207 4.72 10.34 -1.14
C VAL A 207 6.09 10.20 -1.79
N SER A 208 7.09 10.76 -1.12
CA SER A 208 8.48 10.77 -1.60
C SER A 208 9.26 9.59 -1.03
N LEU A 209 9.94 8.85 -1.90
CA LEU A 209 10.82 7.74 -1.53
C LEU A 209 12.22 7.93 -2.13
N PRO A 210 13.27 7.46 -1.46
CA PRO A 210 14.61 7.50 -2.01
C PRO A 210 14.74 6.50 -3.17
N LYS A 211 15.56 6.82 -4.19
CA LYS A 211 15.70 5.97 -5.38
C LYS A 211 16.13 4.53 -5.10
N ASN A 212 16.90 4.31 -4.04
CA ASN A 212 17.34 2.97 -3.62
C ASN A 212 16.18 2.09 -3.10
N ALA A 213 14.98 2.63 -2.93
CA ALA A 213 13.77 1.86 -2.65
C ALA A 213 13.34 1.01 -3.85
N LEU A 214 13.59 1.46 -5.09
CA LEU A 214 13.30 0.68 -6.28
C LEU A 214 14.30 -0.48 -6.41
N ARG A 215 13.78 -1.70 -6.60
CA ARG A 215 14.58 -2.93 -6.73
C ARG A 215 14.43 -3.61 -8.07
N GLU A 216 13.24 -3.53 -8.66
CA GLU A 216 12.95 -4.23 -9.90
C GLU A 216 11.84 -3.52 -10.67
N ILE A 217 11.88 -3.63 -12.00
CA ILE A 217 10.79 -3.30 -12.90
C ILE A 217 10.45 -4.57 -13.69
N VAL A 218 9.23 -5.07 -13.51
CA VAL A 218 8.68 -6.21 -14.23
C VAL A 218 7.90 -5.68 -15.42
N ILE A 219 8.33 -6.01 -16.64
CA ILE A 219 7.62 -5.68 -17.88
C ILE A 219 6.47 -6.67 -18.05
N GLY A 220 5.25 -6.16 -18.28
CA GLY A 220 4.07 -7.01 -18.47
C GLY A 220 4.14 -7.88 -19.74
N PRO A 221 3.23 -8.87 -19.88
CA PRO A 221 3.21 -9.78 -21.03
C PRO A 221 2.89 -9.01 -22.31
N THR A 222 3.85 -8.94 -23.24
CA THR A 222 3.75 -8.10 -24.45
C THR A 222 4.64 -8.64 -25.57
N ASP A 223 4.27 -8.40 -26.83
CA ASP A 223 5.01 -8.88 -28.00
C ASP A 223 6.37 -8.21 -28.22
N ASN A 224 6.55 -6.98 -27.71
CA ASN A 224 7.74 -6.18 -27.98
C ASN A 224 8.58 -5.89 -26.74
N THR A 225 8.90 -6.95 -25.99
CA THR A 225 9.61 -6.85 -24.71
C THR A 225 11.01 -6.24 -24.85
N TYR A 226 11.74 -6.54 -25.94
CA TYR A 226 13.11 -6.03 -26.13
C TYR A 226 13.18 -4.50 -26.22
N LEU A 227 12.32 -3.88 -27.04
CA LEU A 227 12.31 -2.42 -27.17
C LEU A 227 11.82 -1.73 -25.89
N LYS A 228 10.88 -2.36 -25.17
CA LYS A 228 10.45 -1.87 -23.85
C LYS A 228 11.59 -1.92 -22.83
N GLU A 229 12.31 -3.02 -22.77
CA GLU A 229 13.48 -3.17 -21.90
C GLU A 229 14.54 -2.11 -22.20
N LEU A 230 14.92 -1.94 -23.47
CA LEU A 230 15.91 -0.96 -23.89
C LEU A 230 15.50 0.48 -23.52
N SER A 231 14.24 0.84 -23.75
CA SER A 231 13.74 2.19 -23.43
C SER A 231 13.69 2.45 -21.92
N ILE A 232 13.27 1.47 -21.11
CA ILE A 232 13.29 1.58 -19.65
C ILE A 232 14.73 1.70 -19.13
N TYR A 233 15.66 0.91 -19.67
CA TYR A 233 17.08 1.00 -19.32
C TYR A 233 17.64 2.41 -19.55
N GLN A 234 17.45 2.93 -20.77
CA GLN A 234 17.91 4.27 -21.13
C GLN A 234 17.27 5.34 -20.25
N PHE A 235 15.97 5.21 -19.98
CA PHE A 235 15.24 6.11 -19.09
C PHE A 235 15.83 6.11 -17.68
N LEU A 236 16.03 4.95 -17.06
CA LEU A 236 16.61 4.84 -15.71
C LEU A 236 18.02 5.44 -15.64
N GLN A 237 18.84 5.21 -16.68
CA GLN A 237 20.18 5.78 -16.79
C GLN A 237 20.14 7.31 -16.81
N ILE A 238 19.30 7.90 -17.66
CA ILE A 238 19.13 9.36 -17.76
C ILE A 238 18.59 9.95 -16.46
N LYS A 239 17.65 9.25 -15.81
CA LYS A 239 17.12 9.64 -14.51
C LYS A 239 18.10 9.44 -13.37
N GLY A 240 19.27 8.85 -13.60
CA GLY A 240 20.31 8.65 -12.58
C GLY A 240 19.93 7.61 -11.53
N TYR A 241 19.28 6.52 -11.92
CA TYR A 241 19.14 5.33 -11.09
C TYR A 241 20.41 4.46 -11.21
N ASN A 242 20.81 3.83 -10.11
CA ASN A 242 21.91 2.88 -10.14
C ASN A 242 21.40 1.53 -10.70
N LEU A 243 21.81 1.23 -11.94
CA LEU A 243 21.40 0.03 -12.66
C LEU A 243 21.92 -1.27 -12.04
N ASP A 244 22.96 -1.24 -11.22
CA ASP A 244 23.43 -2.43 -10.47
C ASP A 244 22.43 -2.82 -9.36
N ASN A 245 21.58 -1.88 -8.93
CA ASN A 245 20.63 -2.06 -7.84
C ASN A 245 19.18 -2.28 -8.31
N VAL A 246 18.90 -2.06 -9.61
CA VAL A 246 17.55 -2.18 -10.19
C VAL A 246 17.55 -3.23 -11.28
N LYS A 247 16.82 -4.31 -11.05
CA LYS A 247 16.63 -5.36 -12.07
C LYS A 247 15.53 -4.96 -13.05
N ILE A 248 15.71 -5.27 -14.33
CA ILE A 248 14.63 -5.22 -15.30
C ILE A 248 14.36 -6.66 -15.71
N VAL A 249 13.13 -7.11 -15.52
CA VAL A 249 12.70 -8.49 -15.80
C VAL A 249 11.42 -8.48 -16.61
N LYS A 250 11.07 -9.61 -17.21
CA LYS A 250 9.85 -9.78 -18.00
C LYS A 250 8.89 -10.74 -17.30
N SER A 251 7.60 -10.51 -17.50
CA SER A 251 6.55 -11.45 -17.14
C SER A 251 6.77 -12.81 -17.82
N ASN A 252 6.47 -13.87 -17.10
CA ASN A 252 6.44 -15.24 -17.61
C ASN A 252 5.06 -15.63 -18.16
N ILE A 253 4.04 -14.79 -17.97
CA ILE A 253 2.71 -15.02 -18.50
C ILE A 253 2.76 -14.87 -20.03
N PRO A 254 2.21 -15.83 -20.79
CA PRO A 254 2.20 -15.73 -22.24
C PRO A 254 1.29 -14.59 -22.69
N TYR A 255 1.78 -13.77 -23.63
CA TYR A 255 0.95 -12.75 -24.27
C TYR A 255 -0.17 -13.41 -25.08
N ARG A 256 -1.40 -12.92 -24.89
CA ARG A 256 -2.58 -13.26 -25.69
C ARG A 256 -3.12 -11.91 -26.17
N GLY A 257 -2.84 -11.56 -27.42
CA GLY A 257 -3.22 -10.28 -28.02
C GLY A 257 -4.73 -10.03 -28.04
#